data_AF-A0A920QYB5-F1
#
_entry.id   AF-A0A920QYB5-F1
#
_cell.length_a   1.000
_cell.length_b   1.000
_cell.length_c   1.000
_cell.angle_alpha   90.00
_cell.angle_beta   90.00
_cell.angle_gamma   90.00
#
_symmetry.space_group_name_H-M   'P 1'
#
loop_
_entity.id
_entity.type
_entity.pdbx_description
1 polymer ?
#
loop_
_entity_poly.entity_id
_entity_poly.type
_entity_poly.pdbx_seq_one_letter_code
_entity_poly.pdbx_strand_id
1 'polypeptide(L)'
;MSVSESNKAKSVVFIQLTGGNDALNTVIPYTDQNYFDHRPSVAMDPDKVLKLDQNLALNPNMVGIKSLWDQGKVAIINGIGYPNPIRSHFRSMDIWHTAEPEKVLNEGWLGKASRAIDPKGENALTSINFGRGLPRALSAPGVPVASVGDLSTYGLFPNIVTNTTGHLL
;
A
#
# COMPACT_ATOMS: atom_id res chain seq x y z
N MET A 1 -10.71 4.91 35.46
CA MET A 1 -11.21 5.96 34.55
C MET A 1 -11.06 5.40 33.14
N SER A 2 -12.16 4.89 32.57
CA SER A 2 -12.16 4.20 31.27
C SER A 2 -12.05 5.22 30.14
N VAL A 3 -10.98 5.14 29.35
CA VAL A 3 -10.92 5.84 28.07
C VAL A 3 -11.89 5.11 27.13
N SER A 4 -12.95 5.80 26.70
CA SER A 4 -13.83 5.29 25.65
C SER A 4 -13.03 5.21 24.35
N GLU A 5 -12.76 4.00 23.86
CA GLU A 5 -12.33 3.83 22.47
C GLU A 5 -13.43 4.40 21.57
N SER A 6 -13.14 5.47 20.84
CA SER A 6 -14.02 5.88 19.76
C SER A 6 -14.05 4.72 18.78
N ASN A 7 -15.23 4.15 18.52
CA ASN A 7 -15.43 3.07 17.54
C ASN A 7 -15.34 3.64 16.11
N LYS A 8 -14.23 4.29 15.80
CA LYS A 8 -13.97 4.93 14.51
C LYS A 8 -13.59 3.82 13.55
N ALA A 9 -14.34 3.70 12.46
CA ALA A 9 -14.02 2.76 11.39
C ALA A 9 -12.55 2.94 10.97
N LYS A 10 -11.80 1.84 10.94
CA LYS A 10 -10.41 1.84 10.52
C LYS A 10 -10.36 1.82 8.99
N SER A 11 -9.56 2.70 8.41
CA SER A 11 -9.28 2.68 6.97
C SER A 11 -7.90 2.09 6.72
N VAL A 12 -7.78 1.28 5.68
CA VAL A 12 -6.50 0.77 5.20
C VAL A 12 -6.12 1.55 3.95
N VAL A 13 -4.92 2.10 3.93
CA VAL A 13 -4.36 2.77 2.77
C VAL A 13 -3.30 1.85 2.16
N PHE A 14 -3.51 1.46 0.90
CA PHE A 14 -2.55 0.67 0.14
C PHE A 14 -1.79 1.57 -0.83
N ILE A 15 -0.46 1.63 -0.70
CA ILE A 15 0.41 2.39 -1.59
C ILE A 15 1.28 1.40 -2.35
N GLN A 16 1.14 1.37 -3.67
CA GLN A 16 2.00 0.60 -4.56
C GLN A 16 3.04 1.53 -5.19
N LEU A 17 4.32 1.18 -5.03
CA LEU A 17 5.42 1.84 -5.72
C LEU A 17 5.66 1.13 -7.06
N THR A 18 5.23 1.75 -8.16
CA THR A 18 5.51 1.28 -9.52
C THR A 18 6.84 1.85 -10.03
N GLY A 19 7.60 1.09 -10.81
CA GLY A 19 8.85 1.58 -11.43
C GLY A 19 10.14 0.97 -10.88
N GLY A 20 10.05 -0.13 -10.12
CA GLY A 20 11.22 -0.90 -9.69
C GLY A 20 11.88 -0.34 -8.43
N ASN A 21 11.21 -0.48 -7.28
CA ASN A 21 11.82 -0.12 -6.00
C ASN A 21 13.02 -1.04 -5.71
N ASP A 22 14.19 -0.44 -5.49
CA ASP A 22 15.39 -1.16 -5.05
C ASP A 22 15.28 -1.45 -3.55
N ALA A 23 14.74 -2.62 -3.23
CA ALA A 23 14.49 -3.03 -1.85
C ALA A 23 15.74 -2.98 -0.97
N LEU A 24 16.91 -3.35 -1.52
CA LEU A 24 18.19 -3.37 -0.79
C LEU A 24 18.78 -1.97 -0.58
N ASN A 25 18.30 -0.95 -1.28
CA ASN A 25 18.60 0.46 -0.98
C ASN A 25 17.46 1.18 -0.25
N THR A 26 16.32 0.50 -0.02
CA THR A 26 15.22 0.96 0.84
C THR A 26 15.46 0.51 2.28
N VAL A 27 15.65 -0.80 2.46
CA VAL A 27 16.01 -1.47 3.72
C VAL A 27 17.36 -2.16 3.49
N ILE A 28 18.41 -1.50 3.98
CA ILE A 28 19.81 -1.76 3.66
C ILE A 28 20.38 -2.74 4.69
N PRO A 29 20.87 -3.92 4.28
CA PRO A 29 21.65 -4.81 5.15
C PRO A 29 23.10 -4.26 5.28
N TYR A 30 23.25 -3.15 6.00
CA TYR A 30 24.45 -2.30 5.97
C TYR A 30 25.71 -2.93 6.60
N THR A 31 25.57 -4.10 7.24
CA THR A 31 26.67 -4.89 7.80
C THR A 31 26.97 -6.16 7.01
N ASP A 32 26.19 -6.48 5.97
CA ASP A 32 26.37 -7.70 5.17
C ASP A 32 27.37 -7.47 4.04
N GLN A 33 28.50 -8.17 4.06
CA GLN A 33 29.53 -8.07 3.04
C GLN A 33 29.00 -8.43 1.63
N ASN A 34 28.03 -9.36 1.53
CA ASN A 34 27.45 -9.72 0.24
C ASN A 34 26.75 -8.53 -0.43
N TYR A 35 26.16 -7.63 0.36
CA TYR A 35 25.52 -6.43 -0.19
C TYR A 35 26.55 -5.52 -0.88
N PHE A 36 27.72 -5.32 -0.27
CA PHE A 36 28.79 -4.52 -0.85
C PHE A 36 29.43 -5.21 -2.06
N ASP A 37 29.76 -6.50 -1.93
CA ASP A 37 30.45 -7.27 -2.97
C ASP A 37 29.64 -7.35 -4.27
N HIS A 38 28.32 -7.51 -4.16
CA HIS A 38 27.43 -7.66 -5.32
C HIS A 38 26.84 -6.35 -5.83
N ARG A 39 27.08 -5.21 -5.14
CA ARG A 39 26.48 -3.91 -5.50
C ARG A 39 27.49 -2.74 -5.45
N PRO A 40 28.70 -2.88 -6.00
CA PRO A 40 29.77 -1.89 -5.84
C PRO A 40 29.43 -0.49 -6.36
N SER A 41 28.51 -0.38 -7.33
CA SER A 41 28.11 0.91 -7.93
C SER A 41 26.96 1.62 -7.20
N VAL A 42 26.21 0.91 -6.36
CA VAL A 42 24.98 1.43 -5.73
C VAL A 42 24.90 1.16 -4.23
N ALA A 43 25.90 0.49 -3.65
CA ALA A 43 25.97 0.25 -2.21
C ALA A 43 26.07 1.58 -1.45
N MET A 44 25.36 1.64 -0.33
CA MET A 44 25.30 2.84 0.51
C MET A 44 26.42 2.82 1.56
N ASP A 45 27.00 4.00 1.78
CA ASP A 45 27.97 4.25 2.84
C ASP A 45 27.36 3.95 4.24
N PRO A 46 27.90 2.99 5.00
CA PRO A 46 27.38 2.59 6.32
C PRO A 46 27.28 3.73 7.34
N ASP A 47 28.04 4.81 7.16
CA ASP A 47 28.04 5.95 8.07
C ASP A 47 26.95 6.99 7.71
N LYS A 48 26.35 6.88 6.52
CA LYS A 48 25.32 7.81 6.03
C LYS A 48 23.89 7.28 6.16
N VAL A 49 23.71 5.98 6.39
CA VAL A 49 22.40 5.32 6.46
C VAL A 49 21.67 5.55 7.80
N LEU A 50 20.35 5.40 7.80
CA LEU A 50 19.52 5.56 9.00
C LEU A 50 19.34 4.21 9.70
N LYS A 51 20.23 3.87 10.66
CA LYS A 51 20.23 2.57 11.34
C LYS A 51 18.90 2.26 12.03
N LEU A 52 18.36 1.07 11.77
CA LEU A 52 17.15 0.53 12.41
C LEU A 52 17.52 -0.38 13.58
N ASP A 53 18.53 -1.22 13.37
CA ASP A 53 19.12 -2.13 14.36
C ASP A 53 20.61 -2.37 14.04
N GLN A 54 21.17 -3.49 14.53
CA GLN A 54 22.59 -3.86 14.31
C GLN A 54 22.91 -4.29 12.87
N ASN A 55 21.90 -4.63 12.06
CA ASN A 55 22.07 -5.24 10.73
C ASN A 55 21.37 -4.46 9.61
N LEU A 56 20.26 -3.79 9.93
CA LEU A 56 19.41 -3.10 8.97
C LEU A 56 19.42 -1.59 9.18
N ALA A 57 19.35 -0.86 8.07
CA ALA A 57 19.22 0.59 8.03
C ALA A 57 18.23 1.01 6.93
N LEU A 58 17.70 2.22 7.00
CA LEU A 58 16.95 2.83 5.90
C LEU A 58 17.84 3.71 5.04
N ASN A 59 17.40 3.95 3.80
CA ASN A 59 17.95 5.00 2.95
C ASN A 59 18.01 6.35 3.68
N PRO A 60 19.07 7.17 3.50
CA PRO A 60 19.19 8.50 4.11
C PRO A 60 18.00 9.42 3.83
N ASN A 61 17.34 9.27 2.67
CA ASN A 61 16.18 10.08 2.29
C ASN A 61 14.87 9.65 2.98
N MET A 62 14.86 8.56 3.75
CA MET A 62 13.68 8.02 4.41
C MET A 62 13.50 8.53 5.84
N VAL A 63 13.94 9.75 6.13
CA VAL A 63 13.84 10.39 7.45
C VAL A 63 12.42 10.36 8.04
N GLY A 64 11.40 10.51 7.20
CA GLY A 64 9.99 10.43 7.62
C GLY A 64 9.60 9.04 8.12
N ILE A 65 10.00 7.99 7.40
CA ILE A 65 9.73 6.60 7.81
C ILE A 65 10.57 6.23 9.04
N LYS A 66 11.82 6.70 9.12
CA LYS A 66 12.67 6.52 10.30
C LYS A 66 12.03 7.11 11.56
N SER A 67 11.49 8.32 11.47
CA SER A 67 10.77 8.95 12.59
C SER A 67 9.57 8.11 13.06
N LEU A 68 8.82 7.51 12.13
CA LEU A 68 7.71 6.62 12.49
C LEU A 68 8.19 5.29 13.06
N TRP A 69 9.30 4.74 12.57
CA TRP A 69 9.93 3.54 13.12
C TRP A 69 10.33 3.75 14.57
N ASP A 70 10.97 4.88 14.88
CA ASP A 70 11.40 5.23 16.26
C ASP A 70 10.22 5.37 17.22
N GLN A 71 9.03 5.66 16.69
CA GLN A 71 7.77 5.72 17.45
C GLN A 71 7.07 4.36 17.57
N GLY A 72 7.64 3.28 17.02
CA GLY A 72 7.02 1.95 16.98
C GLY A 72 5.81 1.86 16.02
N LYS A 73 5.72 2.75 15.03
CA LYS A 73 4.58 2.86 14.09
C LYS A 73 4.84 2.24 12.72
N VAL A 74 6.00 1.60 12.54
CA VAL A 74 6.40 0.95 11.28
C VAL A 74 6.75 -0.49 11.57
N ALA A 75 6.24 -1.39 10.73
CA ALA A 75 6.71 -2.76 10.64
C ALA A 75 7.34 -2.96 9.25
N ILE A 76 8.50 -3.58 9.21
CA ILE A 76 9.19 -3.96 7.98
C ILE A 76 9.16 -5.47 7.90
N ILE A 77 8.67 -6.00 6.78
CA ILE A 77 8.59 -7.45 6.54
C ILE A 77 9.40 -7.76 5.28
N ASN A 78 10.59 -8.32 5.48
CA ASN A 78 11.48 -8.73 4.40
C ASN A 78 11.19 -10.16 3.95
N GLY A 79 11.69 -10.52 2.76
CA GLY A 79 11.56 -11.90 2.25
C GLY A 79 10.16 -12.28 1.76
N ILE A 80 9.30 -11.30 1.49
CA ILE A 80 7.98 -11.54 0.91
C ILE A 80 8.12 -11.87 -0.58
N GLY A 81 7.57 -13.01 -0.99
CA GLY A 81 7.59 -13.50 -2.36
C GLY A 81 6.71 -14.73 -2.51
N TYR A 82 6.84 -15.41 -3.65
CA TYR A 82 6.15 -16.67 -3.92
C TYR A 82 7.18 -17.73 -4.37
N PRO A 83 6.93 -19.03 -4.16
CA PRO A 83 7.84 -20.09 -4.58
C PRO A 83 8.10 -20.05 -6.08
N ASN A 84 9.33 -20.38 -6.50
CA ASN A 84 9.72 -20.48 -7.91
C ASN A 84 9.40 -19.20 -8.73
N PRO A 85 10.00 -18.04 -8.37
CA PRO A 85 9.71 -16.78 -9.03
C PRO A 85 10.03 -16.85 -10.53
N ILE A 86 9.14 -16.27 -11.33
CA ILE A 86 9.29 -16.26 -12.79
C ILE A 86 9.97 -14.96 -13.25
N ARG A 87 10.59 -15.00 -14.43
CA ARG A 87 11.30 -13.86 -15.03
C ARG A 87 10.43 -12.97 -15.93
N SER A 88 9.15 -13.29 -16.10
CA SER A 88 8.22 -12.47 -16.89
C SER A 88 7.68 -11.32 -16.04
N HIS A 89 8.01 -10.09 -16.42
CA HIS A 89 7.53 -8.88 -15.76
C HIS A 89 6.00 -8.83 -15.70
N PHE A 90 5.31 -9.10 -16.82
CA PHE A 90 3.85 -9.04 -16.89
C PHE A 90 3.17 -10.06 -15.99
N ARG A 91 3.66 -11.31 -15.99
CA ARG A 91 3.06 -12.35 -15.16
C ARG A 91 3.42 -12.15 -13.69
N SER A 92 4.63 -11.70 -13.34
CA SER A 92 4.97 -11.36 -11.95
C SER A 92 4.09 -10.24 -11.39
N MET A 93 3.77 -9.22 -12.21
CA MET A 93 2.82 -8.17 -11.83
C MET A 93 1.40 -8.72 -11.64
N ASP A 94 0.93 -9.59 -12.53
CA ASP A 94 -0.38 -10.23 -12.39
C ASP A 94 -0.48 -11.11 -11.13
N ILE A 95 0.57 -11.89 -10.81
CA ILE A 95 0.65 -12.68 -9.57
C ILE A 95 0.57 -11.74 -8.36
N TRP A 96 1.33 -10.65 -8.34
CA TRP A 96 1.29 -9.66 -7.25
C TRP A 96 -0.10 -9.04 -7.06
N HIS A 97 -0.80 -8.76 -8.17
CA HIS A 97 -2.13 -8.16 -8.12
C HIS A 97 -3.25 -9.16 -7.78
N THR A 98 -3.11 -10.43 -8.11
CA THR A 98 -4.13 -11.47 -7.89
C THR A 98 -3.90 -12.31 -6.63
N ALA A 99 -2.66 -12.28 -6.12
CA ALA A 99 -2.11 -13.18 -5.09
C ALA A 99 -2.22 -14.67 -5.48
N GLU A 100 -2.05 -14.99 -6.77
CA GLU A 100 -2.17 -16.36 -7.30
C GLU A 100 -0.99 -16.70 -8.25
N PRO A 101 -0.02 -17.51 -7.81
CA PRO A 101 1.17 -17.83 -8.60
C PRO A 101 0.94 -18.87 -9.70
N GLU A 102 -0.01 -19.80 -9.51
CA GLU A 102 -0.17 -20.97 -10.39
C GLU A 102 -1.15 -20.71 -11.53
N LYS A 103 -2.24 -19.99 -11.25
CA LYS A 103 -3.34 -19.78 -12.18
C LYS A 103 -3.44 -18.34 -12.66
N VAL A 104 -4.03 -18.15 -13.83
CA VAL A 104 -4.46 -16.83 -14.28
C VAL A 104 -5.87 -16.61 -13.77
N LEU A 105 -6.04 -15.66 -12.84
CA LEU A 105 -7.34 -15.27 -12.30
C LEU A 105 -7.82 -14.00 -12.97
N ASN A 106 -9.13 -13.78 -12.94
CA ASN A 106 -9.76 -12.56 -13.41
C ASN A 106 -9.99 -11.52 -12.31
N GLU A 107 -9.61 -11.83 -11.06
CA GLU A 107 -9.88 -11.01 -9.88
C GLU A 107 -8.60 -10.67 -9.12
N GLY A 108 -8.47 -9.40 -8.74
CA GLY A 108 -7.43 -8.92 -7.85
C GLY A 108 -7.74 -9.17 -6.37
N TRP A 109 -6.70 -9.28 -5.54
CA TRP A 109 -6.89 -9.61 -4.13
C TRP A 109 -7.53 -8.48 -3.31
N LEU A 110 -7.29 -7.21 -3.65
CA LEU A 110 -7.98 -6.07 -3.01
C LEU A 110 -9.45 -6.02 -3.40
N GLY A 111 -9.79 -6.39 -4.65
CA GLY A 111 -11.19 -6.50 -5.09
C GLY A 111 -11.93 -7.61 -4.32
N LYS A 112 -11.29 -8.77 -4.13
CA LYS A 112 -11.82 -9.85 -3.27
C LYS A 112 -11.97 -9.39 -1.81
N ALA A 113 -10.99 -8.64 -1.27
CA ALA A 113 -11.06 -8.10 0.08
C ALA A 113 -12.20 -7.08 0.23
N SER A 114 -12.39 -6.20 -0.75
CA SER A 114 -13.49 -5.24 -0.80
C SER A 114 -14.85 -5.95 -0.78
N ARG A 115 -15.01 -7.01 -1.58
CA ARG A 115 -16.21 -7.87 -1.56
C ARG A 115 -16.42 -8.55 -0.20
N ALA A 116 -15.36 -8.97 0.48
CA ALA A 116 -15.49 -9.56 1.81
C ALA A 116 -15.89 -8.53 2.88
N ILE A 117 -15.47 -7.27 2.73
CA ILE A 117 -15.80 -6.16 3.63
C ILE A 117 -17.24 -5.68 3.40
N ASP A 118 -17.69 -5.60 2.14
CA ASP A 118 -19.04 -5.18 1.75
C ASP A 118 -19.64 -6.19 0.74
N PRO A 119 -20.14 -7.35 1.22
CA PRO A 119 -20.64 -8.42 0.35
C PRO A 119 -21.85 -8.05 -0.49
N LYS A 120 -22.59 -7.03 -0.08
CA LYS A 120 -23.78 -6.54 -0.78
C LYS A 120 -23.48 -5.35 -1.70
N GLY A 121 -22.28 -4.76 -1.60
CA GLY A 121 -21.89 -3.58 -2.35
C GLY A 121 -22.77 -2.37 -2.04
N GLU A 122 -23.27 -2.26 -0.80
CA GLU A 122 -24.17 -1.17 -0.39
C GLU A 122 -23.44 0.17 -0.30
N ASN A 123 -22.12 0.15 -0.12
CA ASN A 123 -21.30 1.36 0.01
C ASN A 123 -20.33 1.50 -1.18
N ALA A 124 -20.65 2.46 -2.06
CA ALA A 124 -19.82 2.81 -3.21
C ALA A 124 -18.41 3.34 -2.84
N LEU A 125 -18.18 3.66 -1.56
CA LEU A 125 -16.90 4.15 -1.02
C LEU A 125 -16.17 3.11 -0.16
N THR A 126 -16.59 1.84 -0.18
CA THR A 126 -15.85 0.74 0.48
C THR A 126 -14.41 0.66 -0.02
N SER A 127 -14.17 0.96 -1.29
CA SER A 127 -12.83 1.06 -1.85
C SER A 127 -12.71 2.23 -2.81
N ILE A 128 -11.65 3.01 -2.63
CA ILE A 128 -11.35 4.19 -3.44
C ILE A 128 -9.97 4.01 -4.05
N ASN A 129 -9.90 4.18 -5.36
CA ASN A 129 -8.67 4.22 -6.12
C ASN A 129 -8.32 5.68 -6.45
N PHE A 130 -7.09 6.09 -6.16
CA PHE A 130 -6.56 7.37 -6.59
C PHE A 130 -5.60 7.13 -7.77
N GLY A 131 -6.06 7.40 -8.99
CA GLY A 131 -5.32 7.10 -10.22
C GLY A 131 -6.20 7.04 -11.46
N ARG A 132 -5.57 7.15 -12.64
CA ARG A 132 -6.25 7.06 -13.94
C ARG A 132 -6.36 5.59 -14.34
N GLY A 133 -7.50 4.97 -14.01
CA GLY A 133 -7.80 3.57 -14.32
C GLY A 133 -7.79 2.67 -13.08
N LEU A 134 -8.60 1.61 -13.12
CA LEU A 134 -8.73 0.66 -12.02
C LEU A 134 -7.52 -0.28 -11.97
N PRO A 135 -6.73 -0.31 -10.88
CA PRO A 135 -5.61 -1.23 -10.75
C PRO A 135 -6.09 -2.68 -10.78
N ARG A 136 -5.27 -3.57 -11.36
CA ARG A 136 -5.58 -5.01 -11.45
C ARG A 136 -5.90 -5.61 -10.08
N ALA A 137 -5.22 -5.18 -9.01
CA ALA A 137 -5.50 -5.66 -7.64
C ALA A 137 -6.91 -5.33 -7.14
N LEU A 138 -7.53 -4.23 -7.59
CA LEU A 138 -8.88 -3.82 -7.19
C LEU A 138 -9.98 -4.34 -8.14
N SER A 139 -9.61 -4.94 -9.27
CA SER A 139 -10.57 -5.44 -10.25
C SER A 139 -11.24 -6.73 -9.77
N ALA A 140 -12.56 -6.71 -9.61
CA ALA A 140 -13.36 -7.88 -9.27
C ALA A 140 -14.81 -7.70 -9.77
N PRO A 141 -15.42 -8.69 -10.45
CA PRO A 141 -16.82 -8.63 -10.89
C PRO A 141 -17.78 -8.31 -9.73
N GLY A 142 -18.74 -7.42 -9.97
CA GLY A 142 -19.74 -7.04 -8.97
C GLY A 142 -19.23 -6.19 -7.80
N VAL A 143 -17.97 -5.76 -7.82
CA VAL A 143 -17.38 -4.92 -6.76
C VAL A 143 -17.25 -3.48 -7.27
N PRO A 144 -18.04 -2.52 -6.74
CA PRO A 144 -17.88 -1.12 -7.10
C PRO A 144 -16.60 -0.54 -6.48
N VAL A 145 -15.82 0.20 -7.28
CA VAL A 145 -14.64 0.93 -6.81
C VAL A 145 -14.68 2.35 -7.37
N ALA A 146 -14.83 3.34 -6.48
CA ALA A 146 -14.74 4.73 -6.86
C ALA A 146 -13.31 5.05 -7.31
N SER A 147 -13.12 5.65 -8.48
CA SER A 147 -11.81 6.04 -9.00
C SER A 147 -11.72 7.55 -9.16
N VAL A 148 -10.76 8.15 -8.48
CA VAL A 148 -10.46 9.58 -8.52
C VAL A 148 -9.21 9.77 -9.36
N GLY A 149 -9.39 10.25 -10.60
CA GLY A 149 -8.30 10.45 -11.56
C GLY A 149 -7.50 11.73 -11.38
N ASP A 150 -8.03 12.68 -10.61
CA ASP A 150 -7.40 13.95 -10.28
C ASP A 150 -7.83 14.37 -8.87
N LEU A 151 -6.87 14.41 -7.95
CA LEU A 151 -7.12 14.77 -6.56
C LEU A 151 -7.40 16.26 -6.39
N SER A 152 -6.86 17.11 -7.28
CA SER A 152 -7.03 18.57 -7.18
C SER A 152 -8.46 19.03 -7.44
N THR A 153 -9.23 18.22 -8.17
CA THR A 153 -10.64 18.47 -8.48
C THR A 153 -11.58 17.68 -7.56
N TYR A 154 -11.05 16.85 -6.67
CA TYR A 154 -11.86 16.03 -5.76
C TYR A 154 -12.04 16.71 -4.41
N GLY A 155 -13.23 17.26 -4.17
CA GLY A 155 -13.64 17.83 -2.89
C GLY A 155 -14.51 16.84 -2.10
N LEU A 156 -14.16 16.60 -0.84
CA LEU A 156 -15.11 16.10 0.13
C LEU A 156 -15.88 17.31 0.67
N PHE A 157 -17.22 17.27 0.62
CA PHE A 157 -18.09 18.23 1.31
C PHE A 157 -18.57 17.60 2.63
N PRO A 158 -17.76 17.59 3.70
CA PRO A 158 -18.08 16.87 4.94
C PRO A 158 -19.24 17.50 5.74
N ASN A 159 -19.65 18.73 5.40
CA ASN A 159 -20.56 19.52 6.22
C ASN A 159 -21.84 19.95 5.47
N ILE A 160 -22.48 19.03 4.75
CA ILE A 160 -23.85 19.28 4.29
C ILE A 160 -24.76 19.10 5.50
N VAL A 161 -25.07 20.21 6.16
CA VAL A 161 -26.13 20.25 7.17
C VAL A 161 -27.45 20.21 6.40
N THR A 162 -28.20 19.12 6.53
CA THR A 162 -29.60 19.11 6.08
C THR A 162 -30.36 20.12 6.93
N ASN A 163 -30.66 21.29 6.38
CA ASN A 163 -31.69 22.15 6.95
C ASN A 163 -33.04 21.46 6.73
N THR A 164 -33.43 20.65 7.70
CA THR A 164 -34.79 20.15 7.83
C THR A 164 -35.68 21.29 8.33
N THR A 165 -35.93 22.27 7.46
CA THR A 165 -37.03 23.21 7.65
C THR A 165 -37.82 23.22 6.35
N GLY A 166 -38.91 22.44 6.37
CA GLY A 166 -39.84 22.40 5.26
C GLY A 166 -40.41 23.78 4.99
N HIS A 167 -40.50 24.13 3.72
CA HIS A 167 -41.66 24.83 3.19
C HIS A 167 -41.93 24.31 1.79
N LEU A 168 -43.09 23.65 1.68
CA LEU A 168 -43.81 23.45 0.43
C LEU A 168 -43.99 24.81 -0.26
N LEU A 169 -43.62 24.88 -1.53
CA LEU A 169 -44.41 25.51 -2.58
C LEU A 169 -44.38 24.59 -3.81
#